data_AF-A0A831UMD4-F1
#
_entry.id   AF-A0A831UMD4-F1
#
_cell.length_a   1.000
_cell.length_b   1.000
_cell.length_c   1.000
_cell.angle_alpha   90.00
_cell.angle_beta   90.00
_cell.angle_gamma   90.00
#
_symmetry.space_group_name_H-M   'P 1'
#
loop_
_entity.id
_entity.type
_entity.pdbx_description
1 polymer ?
#
loop_
_entity_poly.entity_id
_entity_poly.type
_entity_poly.pdbx_seq_one_letter_code
_entity_poly.pdbx_strand_id
1 'polypeptide(L)'
;AERILELSTLTGAAVVALGEEVAALFATDGAWGEKVREAAGRAGEKVWPMPLERAYREKLKSPVADLKNVGDRNGGAITAALFLSEFVKVPLVHLDIAGPAFAKKAHALGPEGGTGFGVRTLLEVAQAL
;
A
#
# COMPACT_ATOMS: atom_id res chain seq x y z
N ALA A 1 18.00 2.29 7.36
CA ALA A 1 17.10 3.36 6.93
C ALA A 1 16.32 3.86 8.15
N GLU A 2 16.02 5.15 8.24
CA GLU A 2 15.25 5.72 9.36
C GLU A 2 13.73 5.55 9.21
N ARG A 3 13.27 5.33 7.98
CA ARG A 3 11.87 5.09 7.59
C ARG A 3 11.84 4.38 6.24
N ILE A 4 10.73 3.70 5.94
CA ILE A 4 10.52 2.95 4.69
C ILE A 4 9.18 3.38 4.07
N LEU A 5 9.21 3.63 2.76
CA LEU A 5 8.04 3.70 1.90
C LEU A 5 8.20 2.59 0.86
N GLU A 6 7.24 1.67 0.83
CA GLU A 6 7.22 0.51 -0.05
C GLU A 6 5.93 0.53 -0.90
N LEU A 7 6.05 0.06 -2.14
CA LEU A 7 4.97 0.00 -3.11
C LEU A 7 4.94 -1.39 -3.74
N SER A 8 3.78 -2.01 -3.79
CA SER A 8 3.57 -3.28 -4.47
C SER A 8 2.17 -3.41 -5.05
N THR A 9 2.05 -4.13 -6.17
CA THR A 9 0.75 -4.57 -6.70
C THR A 9 0.29 -5.81 -5.93
N LEU A 10 0.07 -5.65 -4.62
CA LEU A 10 0.12 -6.76 -3.68
C LEU A 10 -1.18 -7.57 -3.64
N THR A 11 -2.34 -6.91 -3.56
CA THR A 11 -3.60 -7.61 -3.31
C THR A 11 -4.73 -7.21 -4.24
N GLY A 12 -5.44 -8.22 -4.76
CA GLY A 12 -6.76 -8.00 -5.36
C GLY A 12 -7.79 -7.50 -4.35
N ALA A 13 -7.58 -7.72 -3.06
CA ALA A 13 -8.46 -7.20 -1.99
C ALA A 13 -8.45 -5.67 -1.93
N ALA A 14 -7.31 -5.02 -2.14
CA ALA A 14 -7.24 -3.56 -2.24
C ALA A 14 -8.04 -3.05 -3.45
N VAL A 15 -7.94 -3.75 -4.59
CA VAL A 15 -8.73 -3.42 -5.80
C VAL A 15 -10.23 -3.58 -5.55
N VAL A 16 -10.66 -4.66 -4.88
CA VAL A 16 -12.07 -4.86 -4.53
C VAL A 16 -12.58 -3.76 -3.60
N ALA A 17 -11.74 -3.26 -2.68
CA ALA A 17 -12.13 -2.24 -1.71
C ALA A 17 -12.16 -0.82 -2.30
N LEU A 18 -11.17 -0.46 -3.12
CA LEU A 18 -10.92 0.93 -3.54
C LEU A 18 -11.01 1.15 -5.06
N GLY A 19 -11.22 0.09 -5.84
CA GLY A 19 -11.28 0.15 -7.29
C GLY A 19 -9.90 0.26 -7.96
N GLU A 20 -9.90 0.71 -9.21
CA GLU A 20 -8.72 0.76 -10.08
C GLU A 20 -8.01 2.14 -10.08
N GLU A 21 -8.50 3.14 -9.34
CA GLU A 21 -7.93 4.50 -9.36
C GLU A 21 -7.24 4.93 -8.05
N VAL A 22 -7.48 4.21 -6.95
CA VAL A 22 -7.05 4.61 -5.61
C VAL A 22 -6.20 3.52 -4.99
N ALA A 23 -4.99 3.87 -4.56
CA ALA A 23 -4.11 2.93 -3.84
C ALA A 23 -4.46 2.90 -2.34
N ALA A 24 -4.29 1.74 -1.71
CA ALA A 24 -4.44 1.60 -0.26
C ALA A 24 -3.14 2.01 0.44
N LEU A 25 -3.23 2.93 1.39
CA LEU A 25 -2.11 3.39 2.23
C LEU A 25 -2.22 2.79 3.62
N PHE A 26 -1.24 1.98 4.00
CA PHE A 26 -1.09 1.45 5.35
C PHE A 26 0.14 2.08 5.99
N ALA A 27 0.04 2.54 7.24
CA ALA A 27 1.14 3.18 7.94
C ALA A 27 1.29 2.65 9.37
N THR A 28 2.49 2.23 9.75
CA THR A 28 2.80 1.86 11.14
C THR A 28 3.09 3.07 12.03
N ASP A 29 3.38 4.21 11.40
CA ASP A 29 3.55 5.52 12.04
C ASP A 29 2.65 6.55 11.35
N GLY A 30 1.82 7.24 12.14
CA GLY A 30 0.84 8.18 11.61
C GLY A 30 1.46 9.41 10.95
N ALA A 31 2.54 9.96 11.52
CA ALA A 31 3.19 11.15 10.97
C ALA A 31 3.85 10.85 9.62
N TRP A 32 4.48 9.68 9.49
CA TRP A 32 5.03 9.23 8.22
C TRP A 32 3.94 8.95 7.19
N GLY A 33 2.85 8.29 7.60
CA GLY A 33 1.67 8.07 6.76
C GLY A 33 1.07 9.36 6.19
N GLU A 34 0.88 10.37 7.03
CA GLU A 34 0.36 11.67 6.59
C GLU A 34 1.31 12.38 5.62
N LYS A 35 2.63 12.36 5.87
CA LYS A 35 3.60 12.95 4.96
C LYS A 35 3.56 12.32 3.56
N VAL A 36 3.42 10.99 3.48
CA VAL A 36 3.25 10.29 2.20
C VAL A 36 1.90 10.60 1.55
N ARG A 37 0.82 10.68 2.34
CA ARG A 37 -0.52 11.03 1.84
C ARG A 37 -0.55 12.43 1.23
N GLU A 38 0.06 13.41 1.88
CA GLU A 38 0.17 14.78 1.36
C GLU A 38 1.01 14.85 0.09
N ALA A 39 2.13 14.09 0.03
CA ALA A 39 2.95 13.99 -1.17
C ALA A 39 2.19 13.38 -2.35
N ALA A 40 1.41 12.32 -2.12
CA ALA A 40 0.54 11.74 -3.14
C ALA A 40 -0.51 12.76 -3.62
N GLY A 41 -1.07 13.55 -2.70
CA GLY A 41 -1.98 14.65 -3.02
C GLY A 41 -1.36 15.68 -3.96
N ARG A 42 -0.12 16.13 -3.69
CA ARG A 42 0.63 17.04 -4.58
C ARG A 42 0.96 16.41 -5.94
N ALA A 43 1.30 15.13 -5.95
CA ALA A 43 1.56 14.36 -7.16
C ALA A 43 0.30 14.13 -8.03
N GLY A 44 -0.89 14.40 -7.51
CA GLY A 44 -2.16 14.08 -8.17
C GLY A 44 -2.45 12.58 -8.20
N GLU A 45 -1.95 11.83 -7.22
CA GLU A 45 -2.15 10.39 -7.06
C GLU A 45 -3.07 10.13 -5.87
N LYS A 46 -4.18 9.43 -6.11
CA LYS A 46 -5.19 9.18 -5.07
C LYS A 46 -4.75 8.00 -4.19
N VAL A 47 -4.57 8.26 -2.91
CA VAL A 47 -4.32 7.22 -1.90
C VAL A 47 -5.36 7.33 -0.79
N TRP A 48 -5.75 6.18 -0.22
CA TRP A 48 -6.72 6.14 0.87
C TRP A 48 -6.11 5.44 2.10
N PRO A 49 -6.12 6.08 3.29
CA PRO A 49 -5.66 5.45 4.52
C PRO A 49 -6.50 4.23 4.89
N MET A 50 -5.84 3.10 5.07
CA MET A 50 -6.45 1.84 5.48
C MET A 50 -5.96 1.45 6.89
N PRO A 51 -6.80 0.78 7.70
CA PRO A 51 -6.43 0.42 9.06
C PRO A 51 -5.40 -0.73 9.11
N LEU A 52 -4.48 -0.68 10.07
CA LEU A 52 -3.66 -1.83 10.49
C LEU A 52 -4.27 -2.47 11.74
N GLU A 53 -5.41 -3.14 11.56
CA GLU A 53 -6.14 -3.79 12.65
C GLU A 53 -5.35 -5.00 13.20
N ARG A 54 -4.68 -4.81 14.35
CA ARG A 54 -3.78 -5.82 14.94
C ARG A 54 -4.48 -7.14 15.26
N ALA A 55 -5.79 -7.14 15.55
CA ALA A 55 -6.54 -8.36 15.79
C ALA A 55 -6.49 -9.32 14.59
N TYR A 56 -6.30 -8.81 13.36
CA TYR A 56 -6.22 -9.64 12.16
C TYR A 56 -4.89 -10.38 12.01
N ARG A 57 -3.86 -10.05 12.81
CA ARG A 57 -2.58 -10.77 12.83
C ARG A 57 -2.75 -12.24 13.26
N GLU A 58 -3.78 -12.54 14.05
CA GLU A 58 -4.15 -13.92 14.41
C GLU A 58 -4.41 -14.79 13.17
N LYS A 59 -4.91 -14.20 12.08
CA LYS A 59 -5.16 -14.90 10.82
C LYS A 59 -3.88 -15.34 10.12
N LEU A 60 -2.70 -14.85 10.53
CA LEU A 60 -1.39 -15.18 9.95
C LEU A 60 -0.61 -16.22 10.78
N LYS A 61 -1.17 -16.75 11.86
CA LYS A 61 -0.52 -17.81 12.63
C LYS A 61 -0.31 -19.07 11.79
N SER A 62 0.86 -19.68 11.93
CA SER A 62 1.21 -20.95 11.29
C SER A 62 1.52 -22.00 12.36
N PRO A 63 1.08 -23.26 12.21
CA PRO A 63 1.42 -24.35 13.12
C PRO A 63 2.84 -24.89 12.92
N VAL A 64 3.50 -24.52 11.82
CA VAL A 64 4.80 -25.09 11.39
C VAL A 64 5.86 -24.05 11.07
N ALA A 65 5.54 -22.77 11.24
CA ALA A 65 6.45 -21.64 10.97
C ALA A 65 6.08 -20.46 11.88
N ASP A 66 6.94 -19.45 11.91
CA ASP A 66 6.66 -18.22 12.68
C ASP A 66 5.42 -17.47 12.16
N LEU A 67 5.19 -17.53 10.84
CA LEU A 67 4.11 -16.82 10.16
C LEU A 67 3.73 -17.57 8.88
N LYS A 68 2.44 -17.57 8.50
CA LYS A 68 2.01 -17.95 7.14
C LYS A 68 1.78 -16.69 6.30
N ASN A 69 2.00 -16.81 4.99
CA ASN A 69 1.94 -15.70 4.03
C ASN A 69 0.53 -15.35 3.55
N VAL A 70 -0.51 -16.02 4.05
CA VAL A 70 -1.89 -15.81 3.61
C VAL A 70 -2.86 -15.95 4.79
N GLY A 71 -3.74 -14.96 4.93
CA GLY A 71 -4.89 -15.01 5.84
C GLY A 71 -6.12 -15.59 5.16
N ASP A 72 -7.29 -15.38 5.77
CA ASP A 72 -8.57 -15.75 5.15
C ASP A 72 -8.99 -14.73 4.08
N ARG A 73 -10.05 -15.04 3.32
CA ARG A 73 -10.60 -14.16 2.26
C ARG A 73 -10.90 -12.73 2.73
N ASN A 74 -11.36 -12.57 3.97
CA ASN A 74 -11.85 -11.28 4.47
C ASN A 74 -10.71 -10.47 5.11
N GLY A 75 -10.51 -9.26 4.59
CA GLY A 75 -9.47 -8.34 5.07
C GLY A 75 -8.09 -8.60 4.46
N GLY A 76 -8.03 -9.23 3.27
CA GLY A 76 -6.79 -9.62 2.60
C GLY A 76 -5.73 -8.51 2.52
N ALA A 77 -6.13 -7.28 2.16
CA ALA A 77 -5.24 -6.13 2.08
C ALA A 77 -4.61 -5.79 3.45
N ILE A 78 -5.41 -5.82 4.51
CA ILE A 78 -4.96 -5.55 5.89
C ILE A 78 -4.02 -6.67 6.36
N THR A 79 -4.37 -7.94 6.13
CA THR A 79 -3.52 -9.07 6.52
C THR A 79 -2.20 -9.09 5.76
N ALA A 80 -2.19 -8.68 4.49
CA ALA A 80 -0.96 -8.56 3.72
C ALA A 80 -0.07 -7.42 4.24
N ALA A 81 -0.65 -6.26 4.54
CA ALA A 81 0.07 -5.14 5.15
C ALA A 81 0.64 -5.50 6.55
N LEU A 82 -0.13 -6.22 7.36
CA LEU A 82 0.35 -6.74 8.65
C LEU A 82 1.50 -7.73 8.46
N PHE A 83 1.40 -8.64 7.50
CA PHE A 83 2.48 -9.58 7.17
C PHE A 83 3.78 -8.82 6.86
N LEU A 84 3.73 -7.79 6.01
CA LEU A 84 4.92 -6.96 5.71
C LEU A 84 5.48 -6.26 6.95
N SER A 85 4.61 -5.76 7.83
CA SER A 85 5.02 -5.03 9.03
C SER A 85 5.82 -5.88 10.02
N GLU A 86 5.64 -7.21 10.04
CA GLU A 86 6.40 -8.11 10.93
C GLU A 86 7.90 -8.14 10.59
N PHE A 87 8.28 -7.75 9.36
CA PHE A 87 9.67 -7.75 8.89
C PHE A 87 10.34 -6.37 8.98
N VAL A 88 9.62 -5.33 9.40
CA VAL A 88 10.12 -3.95 9.41
C VAL A 88 10.12 -3.38 10.83
N LYS A 89 11.29 -2.92 11.30
CA LYS A 89 11.50 -2.37 12.66
C LYS A 89 11.49 -0.85 12.74
N VAL A 90 11.30 -0.16 11.61
CA VAL A 90 11.28 1.30 11.50
C VAL A 90 9.91 1.75 10.96
N PRO A 91 9.55 3.05 11.04
CA PRO A 91 8.32 3.55 10.41
C PRO A 91 8.16 3.05 8.97
N LEU A 92 7.02 2.43 8.69
CA LEU A 92 6.67 1.84 7.40
C LEU A 92 5.41 2.49 6.87
N VAL A 93 5.46 2.92 5.62
CA VAL A 93 4.27 3.12 4.78
C VAL A 93 4.30 2.09 3.66
N HIS A 94 3.24 1.30 3.55
CA HIS A 94 2.98 0.38 2.45
C HIS A 94 1.87 0.97 1.59
N LEU A 95 2.14 1.17 0.31
CA LEU A 95 1.15 1.50 -0.70
C LEU A 95 0.83 0.25 -1.54
N ASP A 96 -0.36 -0.32 -1.35
CA ASP A 96 -0.87 -1.33 -2.28
C ASP A 96 -1.42 -0.63 -3.51
N ILE A 97 -0.63 -0.66 -4.59
CA ILE A 97 -0.91 0.01 -5.86
C ILE A 97 -1.55 -0.95 -6.88
N ALA A 98 -2.04 -2.12 -6.45
CA ALA A 98 -2.60 -3.13 -7.35
C ALA A 98 -3.71 -2.59 -8.26
N GLY A 99 -4.52 -1.65 -7.78
CA GLY A 99 -5.56 -0.99 -8.58
C GLY A 99 -4.97 -0.07 -9.63
N PRO A 100 -4.32 1.04 -9.22
CA PRO A 100 -3.92 2.08 -10.16
C PRO A 100 -2.66 1.81 -10.97
N ALA A 101 -1.90 0.74 -10.71
CA ALA A 101 -0.67 0.46 -11.46
C ALA A 101 -0.88 0.10 -12.94
N PHE A 102 -2.04 -0.44 -13.31
CA PHE A 102 -2.34 -0.89 -14.67
C PHE A 102 -3.75 -0.48 -15.12
N ALA A 103 -3.84 0.37 -16.13
CA ALA A 103 -5.11 0.84 -16.69
C ALA A 103 -5.57 -0.08 -17.84
N LYS A 104 -6.86 -0.44 -17.84
CA LYS A 104 -7.52 -1.25 -18.89
C LYS A 104 -8.04 -0.44 -20.08
N LYS A 105 -7.80 0.88 -20.08
CA LYS A 105 -8.20 1.83 -21.12
C LYS A 105 -7.17 2.95 -21.19
N ALA A 106 -7.18 3.71 -22.28
CA ALA A 106 -6.44 4.95 -22.36
C ALA A 106 -6.83 5.91 -21.21
N HIS A 107 -5.85 6.64 -20.70
CA HIS A 107 -5.97 7.54 -19.56
C HIS A 107 -5.18 8.83 -19.81
N ALA A 108 -5.25 9.77 -18.86
CA ALA A 108 -4.65 11.09 -19.01
C ALA A 108 -3.12 11.09 -19.26
N LEU A 109 -2.43 9.99 -18.93
CA LEU A 109 -0.97 9.89 -19.07
C LEU A 109 -0.54 8.97 -20.22
N GLY A 110 -1.46 8.30 -20.93
CA GLY A 110 -1.07 7.37 -21.97
C GLY A 110 -2.15 6.39 -22.46
N PRO A 111 -1.73 5.42 -23.29
CA PRO A 111 -2.60 4.34 -23.75
C PRO A 111 -2.96 3.38 -22.61
N GLU A 112 -3.77 2.36 -22.91
CA GLU A 112 -3.95 1.21 -22.03
C GLU A 112 -2.60 0.58 -21.66
N GLY A 113 -2.42 0.20 -20.39
CA GLY A 113 -1.19 -0.41 -19.90
C GLY A 113 -0.73 0.13 -18.54
N GLY A 114 0.59 0.03 -18.30
CA GLY A 114 1.22 0.49 -17.06
C GLY A 114 1.15 2.00 -16.90
N THR A 115 0.66 2.46 -15.74
CA THR A 115 0.39 3.88 -15.48
C THR A 115 1.58 4.63 -14.88
N GLY A 116 2.54 3.90 -14.30
CA GLY A 116 3.63 4.49 -13.51
C GLY A 116 3.19 5.06 -12.15
N PHE A 117 1.99 4.69 -11.66
CA PHE A 117 1.47 5.16 -10.38
C PHE A 117 2.48 4.98 -9.24
N GLY A 118 2.66 6.02 -8.44
CA GLY A 118 3.54 6.04 -7.28
C GLY A 118 4.90 6.66 -7.58
N VAL A 119 5.34 6.75 -8.84
CA VAL A 119 6.63 7.38 -9.19
C VAL A 119 6.61 8.88 -8.85
N ARG A 120 5.51 9.57 -9.14
CA ARG A 120 5.37 11.00 -8.79
C ARG A 120 5.28 11.20 -7.28
N THR A 121 4.53 10.34 -6.58
CA THR A 121 4.50 10.34 -5.11
C THR A 121 5.89 10.15 -4.51
N LEU A 122 6.68 9.21 -5.01
CA LEU A 122 8.05 8.98 -4.54
C LEU A 122 8.95 10.21 -4.74
N LEU A 123 8.83 10.89 -5.88
CA LEU A 123 9.56 12.12 -6.15
C LEU A 123 9.17 13.24 -5.19
N GLU A 124 7.87 13.46 -4.99
CA GLU A 124 7.34 14.45 -4.04
C GLU A 124 7.76 14.17 -2.59
N VAL A 125 7.81 12.89 -2.21
CA VAL A 125 8.33 12.48 -0.90
C VAL A 125 9.81 12.82 -0.80
N ALA A 126 10.62 12.40 -1.77
CA ALA A 126 12.07 12.59 -1.76
C ALA A 126 12.48 14.08 -1.74
N GLN A 127 11.75 14.94 -2.44
CA GLN A 127 11.98 16.39 -2.44
C GLN A 127 11.58 17.07 -1.12
N ALA A 128 10.66 16.47 -0.37
CA ALA A 128 10.21 16.99 0.92
C ALA A 128 10.98 16.42 2.12
N LEU A 129 11.96 15.52 1.90
CA LEU A 129 12.86 15.01 2.93
C LEU A 129 14.04 15.96 3.15
#